data_AF-A0A1Y5DJZ5-F1
#
_entry.id   AF-A0A1Y5DJZ5-F1
#
_cell.length_a   1.000
_cell.length_b   1.000
_cell.length_c   1.000
_cell.angle_alpha   90.00
_cell.angle_beta   90.00
_cell.angle_gamma   90.00
#
_symmetry.space_group_name_H-M   'P 1'
#
loop_
_entity.id
_entity.type
_entity.pdbx_description
1 polymer ?
#
loop_
_entity_poly.entity_id
_entity_poly.type
_entity_poly.pdbx_seq_one_letter_code
_entity_poly.pdbx_strand_id
1 'polypeptide(L)'
;MSEVAQSKGKALALCLVPALMLVYFVVGALSSGISIPGRDSAFTLSGQAAWIACLFPLLWLAGDVIRHYPALTLSGAKRKIIATLLTISGVGLFFYAIMQ
;
A
#
# COMPACT_ATOMS: atom_id res chain seq x y z
N MET A 1 20.29 10.73 -21.73
CA MET A 1 20.11 9.54 -20.86
C MET A 1 19.67 9.88 -19.41
N SER A 2 19.64 11.15 -18.97
CA SER A 2 19.33 11.51 -17.57
C SER A 2 17.84 11.55 -17.18
N GLU A 3 16.92 11.95 -18.07
CA GLU A 3 15.50 12.09 -17.69
C GLU A 3 14.81 10.76 -17.36
N VAL A 4 15.13 9.69 -18.10
CA VAL A 4 14.53 8.37 -17.88
C VAL A 4 15.01 7.75 -16.56
N ALA A 5 16.27 7.94 -16.20
CA ALA A 5 16.82 7.49 -14.92
C ALA A 5 16.24 8.27 -13.74
N GLN A 6 16.07 9.60 -13.89
CA GLN A 6 15.48 10.47 -12.88
C GLN A 6 13.98 10.17 -12.65
N SER A 7 13.24 9.85 -13.72
CA SER A 7 11.83 9.42 -13.66
C SER A 7 11.67 8.07 -12.94
N LYS A 8 12.54 7.10 -13.23
CA LYS A 8 12.55 5.78 -12.56
C LYS A 8 12.91 5.89 -11.08
N GLY A 9 13.86 6.74 -10.70
CA GLY A 9 14.23 6.96 -9.30
C GLY A 9 13.07 7.53 -8.47
N LYS A 10 12.30 8.47 -9.03
CA LYS A 10 11.10 9.01 -8.37
C LYS A 10 9.98 7.97 -8.23
N ALA A 11 9.75 7.16 -9.26
CA ALA A 11 8.79 6.06 -9.21
C ALA A 11 9.16 5.03 -8.14
N LEU A 12 10.44 4.69 -8.04
CA LEU A 12 10.94 3.75 -7.03
C LEU A 12 10.76 4.31 -5.62
N ALA A 13 11.07 5.59 -5.41
CA ALA A 13 10.86 6.26 -4.12
C ALA A 13 9.38 6.28 -3.71
N LEU A 14 8.46 6.48 -4.66
CA LEU A 14 7.02 6.42 -4.41
C LEU A 14 6.56 5.01 -4.02
N CYS A 15 7.10 3.96 -4.64
CA CYS A 15 6.80 2.57 -4.28
C CYS A 15 7.43 2.14 -2.94
N LEU A 16 8.49 2.82 -2.49
CA LEU A 16 9.22 2.46 -1.27
C LEU A 16 8.35 2.63 -0.02
N VAL A 17 7.54 3.70 0.03
CA VAL A 17 6.66 3.99 1.17
C VAL A 17 5.66 2.86 1.43
N PRO A 18 4.80 2.47 0.47
CA PRO A 18 3.88 1.35 0.67
C PRO A 18 4.60 0.02 0.85
N ALA A 19 5.79 -0.19 0.26
CA ALA A 19 6.57 -1.40 0.49
C ALA A 19 7.08 -1.52 1.93
N LEU A 20 7.66 -0.45 2.48
CA LEU A 20 8.11 -0.43 3.89
C LEU A 20 6.93 -0.59 4.85
N MET A 21 5.81 0.07 4.54
CA MET A 21 4.57 -0.07 5.30
C MET A 21 4.05 -1.51 5.25
N LEU A 22 4.09 -2.18 4.09
CA LEU A 22 3.71 -3.59 3.95
C LEU A 22 4.61 -4.49 4.81
N VAL A 23 5.92 -4.29 4.78
CA VAL A 23 6.86 -5.04 5.62
C VAL A 23 6.51 -4.86 7.10
N TYR A 24 6.31 -3.63 7.54
CA TYR A 24 5.92 -3.34 8.92
C TYR A 24 4.62 -4.05 9.32
N PHE A 25 3.60 -4.02 8.45
CA PHE A 25 2.29 -4.63 8.69
C PHE A 25 2.39 -6.16 8.74
N VAL A 26 3.10 -6.77 7.81
CA VAL A 26 3.30 -8.23 7.76
C VAL A 26 4.08 -8.71 9.00
N VAL A 27 5.15 -8.01 9.38
CA VAL A 27 5.91 -8.33 10.59
C VAL A 27 5.03 -8.19 11.84
N GLY A 28 4.21 -7.14 11.93
CA GLY A 28 3.24 -6.97 13.01
C GLY A 28 2.22 -8.11 13.06
N ALA A 29 1.61 -8.46 11.92
CA ALA A 29 0.64 -9.55 11.82
C ALA A 29 1.25 -10.92 12.23
N LEU A 30 2.52 -11.16 11.89
CA LEU A 30 3.27 -12.34 12.34
C LEU A 30 3.62 -12.29 13.84
N SER A 31 3.84 -11.09 14.40
CA SER A 31 4.26 -10.87 15.78
C SER A 31 3.10 -10.67 16.75
N SER A 32 1.92 -11.23 16.46
CA SER A 32 0.65 -11.14 17.22
C SER A 32 -0.18 -9.86 17.09
N GLY A 33 0.32 -8.83 16.41
CA GLY A 33 -0.47 -7.65 16.11
C GLY A 33 0.32 -6.47 15.53
N ILE A 34 -0.38 -5.57 14.86
CA ILE A 34 0.15 -4.33 14.29
C ILE A 34 -0.19 -3.19 15.24
N SER A 35 0.81 -2.53 15.81
CA SER A 35 0.62 -1.39 16.71
C SER A 35 0.71 -0.07 15.95
N ILE A 36 -0.42 0.55 15.68
CA ILE A 36 -0.50 1.82 14.99
C ILE A 36 -0.43 2.95 16.02
N PRO A 37 0.57 3.86 15.96
CA PRO A 37 0.66 4.96 16.90
C PRO A 37 -0.51 5.93 16.69
N GLY A 38 -1.28 6.17 17.75
CA GLY A 38 -2.34 7.18 17.82
C GLY A 38 -1.95 8.37 18.70
N ARG A 39 -2.79 9.41 18.71
CA ARG A 39 -2.55 10.66 19.45
C ARG A 39 -2.44 10.45 20.97
N ASP A 40 -3.30 9.58 21.51
CA ASP A 40 -3.42 9.36 22.96
C ASP A 40 -2.97 7.96 23.39
N SER A 41 -2.98 6.98 22.47
CA SER A 41 -2.49 5.62 22.70
C SER A 41 -2.19 4.90 21.39
N ALA A 42 -1.38 3.84 21.44
CA ALA A 42 -1.20 2.96 20.30
C ALA A 42 -2.44 2.06 20.14
N PHE A 43 -3.01 2.05 18.95
CA PHE A 43 -4.09 1.14 18.58
C PHE A 43 -3.47 -0.15 18.03
N THR A 44 -3.87 -1.31 18.56
CA THR A 44 -3.33 -2.60 18.11
C THR A 44 -4.37 -3.39 17.33
N LEU A 45 -4.04 -3.72 16.08
CA LEU A 45 -4.79 -4.67 15.27
C LEU A 45 -4.22 -6.06 15.49
N SER A 46 -5.04 -7.04 15.83
CA SER A 46 -4.61 -8.42 16.08
C SER A 46 -5.44 -9.44 15.30
N GLY A 47 -4.95 -10.67 15.19
CA GLY A 47 -5.68 -11.76 14.55
C GLY A 47 -6.02 -11.47 13.09
N GLN A 48 -7.25 -11.75 12.68
CA GLN A 48 -7.69 -11.57 11.29
C GLN A 48 -7.63 -10.11 10.83
N ALA A 49 -7.95 -9.16 11.72
CA ALA A 49 -7.91 -7.73 11.42
C ALA A 49 -6.50 -7.26 11.01
N ALA A 50 -5.44 -7.78 11.64
CA ALA A 50 -4.06 -7.47 11.27
C ALA A 50 -3.72 -7.92 9.84
N TRP A 51 -4.19 -9.11 9.44
CA TRP A 51 -4.00 -9.62 8.09
C TRP A 51 -4.80 -8.84 7.04
N ILE A 52 -6.03 -8.46 7.36
CA ILE A 52 -6.86 -7.61 6.47
C ILE A 52 -6.19 -6.24 6.30
N ALA A 53 -5.64 -5.67 7.36
CA ALA A 53 -4.93 -4.39 7.29
C ALA A 53 -3.68 -4.45 6.38
N CYS A 54 -3.04 -5.61 6.24
CA CYS A 54 -1.92 -5.80 5.29
C CYS A 54 -2.34 -5.61 3.83
N LEU A 55 -3.63 -5.77 3.50
CA LEU A 55 -4.12 -5.57 2.13
C LEU A 55 -4.03 -4.11 1.68
N PHE A 56 -4.09 -3.14 2.60
CA PHE A 56 -3.96 -1.74 2.25
C PHE A 56 -2.60 -1.39 1.61
N PRO A 57 -1.46 -1.57 2.31
CA PRO A 57 -0.17 -1.24 1.72
C PRO A 57 0.15 -2.12 0.50
N LEU A 58 -0.39 -3.35 0.44
CA LEU A 58 -0.27 -4.21 -0.73
C LEU A 58 -1.00 -3.63 -1.95
N LEU A 59 -2.27 -3.24 -1.80
CA LEU A 59 -3.06 -2.67 -2.89
C LEU A 59 -2.56 -1.29 -3.31
N TRP A 60 -2.06 -0.51 -2.35
CA TRP A 60 -1.37 0.74 -2.65
C TRP A 60 -0.11 0.49 -3.47
N LEU A 61 0.77 -0.43 -3.04
CA LEU A 61 1.98 -0.79 -3.79
C LEU A 61 1.65 -1.28 -5.22
N ALA A 62 0.62 -2.12 -5.36
CA ALA A 62 0.15 -2.59 -6.66
C ALA A 62 -0.33 -1.42 -7.55
N GLY A 63 -1.07 -0.47 -6.97
CA GLY A 63 -1.51 0.74 -7.67
C GLY A 63 -0.35 1.60 -8.17
N ASP A 64 0.67 1.82 -7.34
CA ASP A 64 1.86 2.58 -7.72
C ASP A 64 2.68 1.85 -8.80
N VAL A 65 2.81 0.53 -8.69
CA VAL A 65 3.46 -0.28 -9.74
C VAL A 65 2.72 -0.16 -11.07
N ILE A 66 1.40 -0.30 -11.09
CA ILE A 66 0.59 -0.17 -12.33
C ILE A 66 0.71 1.24 -12.92
N ARG A 67 0.77 2.26 -12.07
CA ARG A 67 0.88 3.66 -12.49
C ARG A 67 2.25 3.97 -13.09
N HIS A 68 3.32 3.44 -12.50
CA HIS A 68 4.69 3.84 -12.82
C HIS A 68 5.49 2.84 -13.67
N TYR A 69 5.06 1.58 -13.75
CA TYR A 69 5.73 0.53 -14.54
C TYR A 69 4.82 0.04 -15.67
N PRO A 70 5.03 0.53 -16.91
CA PRO A 70 4.25 0.20 -18.10
C PRO A 70 4.24 -1.24 -18.61
N ALA A 71 4.63 -2.24 -17.82
CA ALA A 71 4.70 -3.62 -18.28
C ALA A 71 3.35 -4.12 -18.84
N LEU A 72 2.23 -3.54 -18.38
CA LEU A 72 0.90 -3.78 -18.87
C LEU A 72 0.58 -2.87 -20.07
N THR A 73 0.18 -3.44 -21.20
CA THR A 73 -0.28 -2.76 -22.43
C THR A 73 -1.62 -2.00 -22.27
N LEU A 74 -1.81 -1.36 -21.12
CA LEU A 74 -2.97 -0.55 -20.78
C LEU A 74 -2.74 0.91 -21.18
N SER A 75 -3.80 1.59 -21.63
CA SER A 75 -3.76 3.03 -21.89
C SER A 75 -3.53 3.83 -20.59
N GLY A 76 -2.91 5.01 -20.69
CA GLY A 76 -2.59 5.85 -19.52
C GLY A 76 -3.81 6.21 -18.66
N ALA A 77 -4.99 6.38 -19.27
CA ALA A 77 -6.24 6.63 -18.55
C ALA A 77 -6.70 5.40 -17.75
N LYS A 78 -6.67 4.20 -18.35
CA LYS A 78 -7.05 2.95 -17.66
C LYS A 78 -6.13 2.65 -16.48
N ARG A 79 -4.82 2.88 -16.63
CA ARG A 79 -3.86 2.70 -15.52
C ARG A 79 -4.16 3.60 -14.33
N LYS A 80 -4.48 4.87 -14.57
CA LYS A 80 -4.87 5.81 -13.51
C LYS A 80 -6.13 5.33 -12.79
N ILE A 81 -7.16 4.92 -13.54
CA ILE A 81 -8.42 4.42 -12.96
C ILE A 81 -8.16 3.18 -12.10
N ILE A 82 -7.42 2.20 -12.61
CA ILE A 82 -7.11 0.96 -11.88
C ILE A 82 -6.29 1.27 -10.62
N ALA A 83 -5.25 2.09 -10.72
CA ALA A 83 -4.44 2.49 -9.57
C ALA A 83 -5.30 3.17 -8.50
N THR A 84 -6.16 4.11 -8.88
CA THR A 84 -7.08 4.78 -7.97
C THR A 84 -8.05 3.81 -7.31
N LEU A 85 -8.63 2.88 -8.06
CA LEU A 85 -9.54 1.87 -7.52
C LEU A 85 -8.85 0.98 -6.49
N LEU A 86 -7.63 0.51 -6.78
CA LEU A 86 -6.84 -0.29 -5.85
C LEU A 86 -6.56 0.47 -4.55
N THR A 87 -6.18 1.75 -4.64
CA THR A 87 -5.93 2.58 -3.46
C THR A 87 -7.22 2.77 -2.63
N ILE A 88 -8.35 3.09 -3.26
CA ILE A 88 -9.63 3.28 -2.55
C ILE A 88 -10.08 1.99 -1.87
N SER A 89 -9.99 0.85 -2.57
CA SER A 89 -10.31 -0.46 -2.01
C SER A 89 -9.40 -0.80 -0.83
N GLY A 90 -8.11 -0.52 -0.93
CA GLY A 90 -7.16 -0.69 0.17
C GLY A 90 -7.53 0.14 1.40
N VAL A 91 -7.85 1.42 1.21
CA VAL A 91 -8.30 2.29 2.31
C VAL A 91 -9.58 1.73 2.95
N GLY A 92 -10.56 1.31 2.14
CA GLY A 92 -11.79 0.70 2.64
C GLY A 92 -11.55 -0.55 3.48
N LEU A 93 -10.68 -1.45 3.01
CA LEU A 93 -10.30 -2.67 3.75
C LEU A 93 -9.58 -2.36 5.06
N PHE A 94 -8.75 -1.32 5.09
CA PHE A 94 -8.08 -0.89 6.31
C PHE A 94 -9.06 -0.37 7.37
N PHE A 95 -10.01 0.50 6.97
CA PHE A 95 -11.06 0.96 7.88
C PHE A 95 -11.95 -0.19 8.35
N TYR A 96 -12.28 -1.13 7.46
CA TYR A 96 -13.00 -2.34 7.83
C TYR A 96 -12.24 -3.16 8.88
N ALA A 97 -10.92 -3.34 8.71
CA ALA A 97 -10.08 -4.03 9.70
C ALA A 97 -10.06 -3.31 11.06
N ILE A 98 -10.11 -1.99 11.09
CA ILE A 98 -10.17 -1.21 12.34
C ILE A 98 -11.51 -1.38 13.06
N MET A 99 -12.60 -1.62 12.34
CA MET A 99 -13.94 -1.78 12.92
C MET A 99 -14.24 -3.19 13.45
N GLN A 100 -13.36 -4.17 13.21
CA GLN A 100 -13.47 -5.52 13.78
C GLN A 100 -12.83 -5.59 15.16
#